data_AF-A0A522EBC0-F1
#
_entry.id   AF-A0A522EBC0-F1
#
_cell.length_a   1.000
_cell.length_b   1.000
_cell.length_c   1.000
_cell.angle_alpha   90.00
_cell.angle_beta   90.00
_cell.angle_gamma   90.00
#
_symmetry.space_group_name_H-M   'P 1'
#
loop_
_entity.id
_entity.type
_entity.pdbx_description
1 polymer ?
#
loop_
_entity_poly.entity_id
_entity_poly.type
_entity_poly.pdbx_seq_one_letter_code
_entity_poly.pdbx_strand_id
1 'polypeptide(L)'
;MNQDYTNLQLSRDYMRVAGQNVPDARYPKLLEYQRIIREADVDIAAFYAERGSLQDLVLGNGSLTSLTLTHLEMIISLGVAEAEKEVGEQRIERFRERWKEESPKKHGKKGDMYQDETDPSWQNAVRLREE
;
A
#
# COMPACT_ATOMS: atom_id res chain seq x y z
N MET A 1 17.45 -0.54 -16.97
CA MET A 1 16.87 0.79 -17.20
C MET A 1 16.72 1.43 -15.83
N ASN A 2 17.68 2.24 -15.39
CA ASN A 2 17.52 3.00 -14.14
C ASN A 2 16.75 4.27 -14.51
N GLN A 3 15.48 4.30 -14.17
CA GLN A 3 14.65 5.48 -14.40
C GLN A 3 15.10 6.60 -13.45
N ASP A 4 15.31 7.79 -14.00
CA ASP A 4 15.56 9.05 -13.30
C ASP A 4 14.32 9.44 -12.47
N TYR A 5 14.05 8.72 -11.37
CA TYR A 5 12.98 9.05 -10.45
C TYR A 5 13.40 10.20 -9.55
N THR A 6 12.89 11.39 -9.83
CA THR A 6 13.04 12.51 -8.91
C THR A 6 12.22 12.27 -7.64
N ASN A 7 12.65 12.83 -6.50
CA ASN A 7 11.88 12.84 -5.25
C ASN A 7 10.46 13.41 -5.44
N LEU A 8 10.29 14.35 -6.37
CA LEU A 8 8.97 14.90 -6.71
C LEU A 8 8.06 13.82 -7.33
N GLN A 9 8.56 13.07 -8.32
CA GLN A 9 7.81 11.97 -8.94
C GLN A 9 7.51 10.87 -7.92
N LEU A 10 8.51 10.48 -7.11
CA LEU A 10 8.30 9.50 -6.03
C LEU A 10 7.23 9.94 -5.03
N SER A 11 7.23 11.21 -4.62
CA SER A 11 6.22 11.72 -3.68
C SER A 11 4.80 11.65 -4.25
N ARG A 12 4.63 11.97 -5.54
CA ARG A 12 3.35 11.88 -6.25
C ARG A 12 2.89 10.44 -6.36
N ASP A 13 3.79 9.55 -6.77
CA ASP A 13 3.46 8.16 -7.04
C ASP A 13 3.24 7.38 -5.74
N TYR A 14 3.91 7.77 -4.65
CA TYR A 14 3.61 7.32 -3.30
C TYR A 14 2.17 7.66 -2.88
N MET A 15 1.71 8.90 -3.11
CA MET A 15 0.32 9.27 -2.80
C MET A 15 -0.68 8.45 -3.60
N ARG A 16 -0.34 8.12 -4.83
CA ARG A 16 -1.16 7.28 -5.70
C ARG A 16 -1.23 5.84 -5.17
N VAL A 17 -0.10 5.18 -4.92
CA VAL A 17 -0.05 3.79 -4.43
C VAL A 17 -0.61 3.66 -3.01
N ALA A 18 -0.11 4.47 -2.08
CA ALA A 18 -0.49 4.37 -0.67
C ALA A 18 -1.90 4.94 -0.42
N GLY A 19 -2.34 5.94 -1.18
CA GLY A 19 -3.62 6.61 -1.00
C GLY A 19 -4.85 5.76 -1.38
N GLN A 20 -4.71 4.80 -2.30
CA GLN A 20 -5.84 3.98 -2.77
C GLN A 20 -6.58 3.22 -1.66
N ASN A 21 -5.93 2.98 -0.53
CA ASN A 21 -6.38 2.04 0.48
C ASN A 21 -6.36 2.60 1.91
N VAL A 22 -6.14 3.91 2.05
CA VAL A 22 -6.00 4.55 3.36
C VAL A 22 -7.33 5.20 3.75
N PRO A 23 -7.90 4.86 4.93
CA PRO A 23 -9.08 5.54 5.44
C PRO A 23 -8.81 7.05 5.61
N ASP A 24 -9.83 7.88 5.40
CA ASP A 24 -9.75 9.35 5.50
C ASP A 24 -9.06 9.83 6.80
N ALA A 25 -9.29 9.13 7.92
CA ALA A 25 -8.68 9.44 9.21
C ALA A 25 -7.13 9.40 9.21
N ARG A 26 -6.52 8.73 8.23
CA ARG A 26 -5.06 8.59 8.07
C ARG A 26 -4.50 9.44 6.93
N TYR A 27 -5.34 10.18 6.21
CA TYR A 27 -4.95 11.07 5.12
C TYR A 27 -3.95 12.17 5.54
N PRO A 28 -4.06 12.79 6.74
CA PRO A 28 -3.05 13.75 7.20
C PRO A 28 -1.64 13.15 7.27
N LYS A 29 -1.53 11.87 7.66
CA LYS A 29 -0.23 11.19 7.76
C LYS A 29 0.36 10.86 6.38
N LEU A 30 -0.49 10.52 5.41
CA LEU A 30 -0.08 10.38 4.01
C LEU A 30 0.53 11.67 3.46
N LEU A 31 -0.14 12.80 3.69
CA LEU A 31 0.33 14.11 3.23
C LEU A 31 1.65 14.52 3.92
N GLU A 32 1.80 14.21 5.21
CA GLU A 32 3.06 14.42 5.93
C GLU A 32 4.21 13.64 5.27
N TYR A 33 4.01 12.35 4.98
CA TYR A 33 5.03 11.54 4.32
C TYR A 33 5.31 11.99 2.89
N GLN A 34 4.28 12.35 2.13
CA GLN A 34 4.47 12.95 0.80
C GLN A 34 5.39 14.18 0.88
N ARG A 35 5.16 15.07 1.86
CA ARG A 35 5.99 16.26 2.06
C ARG A 35 7.44 15.88 2.39
N ILE A 36 7.65 14.95 3.32
CA ILE A 36 8.98 14.45 3.71
C ILE A 36 9.72 13.90 2.48
N ILE A 37 9.07 13.06 1.67
CA ILE A 37 9.67 12.49 0.45
C ILE A 37 10.05 13.61 -0.53
N ARG A 38 9.13 14.55 -0.77
CA ARG A 38 9.33 15.65 -1.74
C ARG A 38 10.47 16.59 -1.34
N GLU A 39 10.57 16.91 -0.06
CA GLU A 39 11.54 17.87 0.49
C GLU A 39 12.84 17.20 0.95
N ALA A 40 12.98 15.89 0.74
CA ALA A 40 14.18 15.15 1.11
C ALA A 40 15.41 15.73 0.39
N ASP A 41 16.47 15.95 1.16
CA ASP A 41 17.78 16.42 0.73
C ASP A 41 18.60 15.32 0.04
N VAL A 42 18.28 14.07 0.33
CA VAL A 42 18.85 12.88 -0.31
C VAL A 42 18.03 12.51 -1.55
N ASP A 43 18.70 12.20 -2.66
CA ASP A 43 18.06 11.56 -3.81
C ASP A 43 17.73 10.10 -3.46
N ILE A 44 16.45 9.83 -3.23
CA ILE A 44 15.96 8.53 -2.73
C ILE A 44 16.16 7.43 -3.79
N ALA A 45 15.95 7.75 -5.07
CA ALA A 45 16.12 6.79 -6.15
C ALA A 45 17.60 6.43 -6.34
N ALA A 46 18.49 7.42 -6.29
CA ALA A 46 19.93 7.19 -6.34
C ALA A 46 20.42 6.38 -5.13
N PHE A 47 19.94 6.71 -3.92
CA PHE A 47 20.26 5.94 -2.71
C PHE A 47 19.85 4.47 -2.86
N TYR A 48 18.62 4.22 -3.33
CA TYR A 48 18.15 2.85 -3.59
C TYR A 48 19.00 2.13 -4.64
N ALA A 49 19.37 2.80 -5.73
CA ALA A 49 20.20 2.21 -6.78
C ALA A 49 21.59 1.80 -6.26
N GLU A 50 22.16 2.55 -5.31
CA GLU A 50 23.45 2.24 -4.69
C GLU A 50 23.33 1.12 -3.64
N ARG A 51 22.29 1.15 -2.80
CA ARG A 51 22.18 0.30 -1.61
C ARG A 51 21.34 -0.96 -1.81
N GLY A 52 20.46 -0.97 -2.82
CA GLY A 52 19.48 -2.02 -3.07
C GLY A 52 18.30 -2.04 -2.08
N SER A 53 18.28 -1.14 -1.09
CA SER A 53 17.21 -0.99 -0.12
C SER A 53 17.21 0.40 0.51
N LEU A 54 16.04 0.84 0.99
CA LEU A 54 15.80 2.07 1.72
C LEU A 54 15.78 1.89 3.25
N GLN A 55 16.01 0.69 3.79
CA GLN A 55 15.88 0.45 5.25
C GLN A 55 16.84 1.32 6.10
N ASP A 56 18.02 1.63 5.57
CA ASP A 56 19.01 2.48 6.23
C ASP A 56 18.92 3.97 5.82
N LEU A 57 17.87 4.34 5.06
CA LEU A 57 17.69 5.72 4.62
C LEU A 57 17.31 6.61 5.81
N VAL A 58 18.12 7.64 6.06
CA VAL A 58 17.85 8.69 7.05
C VAL A 58 17.55 9.98 6.31
N LEU A 59 16.39 10.58 6.58
CA LEU A 59 15.95 11.83 5.96
C LEU A 59 15.97 12.96 7.01
N GLY A 60 16.67 14.06 6.71
CA GLY A 60 16.87 15.15 7.65
C GLY A 60 15.59 15.94 8.00
N ASN A 61 14.57 15.83 7.16
CA ASN A 61 13.28 16.52 7.29
C ASN A 61 12.19 15.68 7.98
N GLY A 62 12.48 14.44 8.38
CA GLY A 62 11.57 13.59 9.15
C GLY A 62 11.82 12.10 8.94
N SER A 63 11.19 11.25 9.75
CA SER A 63 11.32 9.79 9.63
C SER A 63 10.14 9.19 8.85
N LEU A 64 10.43 8.37 7.85
CA LEU A 64 9.44 7.52 7.20
C LEU A 64 9.25 6.22 7.99
N THR A 65 8.06 5.64 7.89
CA THR A 65 7.82 4.30 8.45
C THR A 65 8.38 3.23 7.53
N SER A 66 8.71 2.05 8.09
CA SER A 66 9.14 0.89 7.30
C SER A 66 8.14 0.56 6.18
N LEU A 67 6.83 0.61 6.46
CA LEU A 67 5.79 0.42 5.43
C LEU A 67 5.87 1.44 4.29
N THR A 68 6.17 2.71 4.62
CA THR A 68 6.32 3.76 3.60
C THR A 68 7.56 3.52 2.76
N LEU A 69 8.68 3.11 3.39
CA LEU A 69 9.90 2.74 2.67
C LEU A 69 9.64 1.56 1.73
N THR A 70 8.91 0.53 2.16
CA THR A 70 8.52 -0.60 1.31
C THR A 70 7.67 -0.17 0.11
N HIS A 71 6.72 0.76 0.29
CA HIS A 71 5.96 1.30 -0.85
C HIS A 71 6.86 2.03 -1.85
N LEU A 72 7.82 2.82 -1.36
CA LEU A 72 8.78 3.51 -2.22
C LEU A 72 9.69 2.54 -2.98
N GLU A 73 10.21 1.52 -2.31
CA GLU A 73 10.99 0.45 -2.95
C GLU A 73 10.18 -0.21 -4.06
N MET A 74 8.93 -0.60 -3.81
CA MET A 74 8.06 -1.19 -4.85
C MET A 74 7.87 -0.25 -6.05
N ILE A 75 7.67 1.06 -5.82
CA ILE A 75 7.53 2.04 -6.90
C ILE A 75 8.82 2.11 -7.75
N ILE A 76 9.99 2.13 -7.11
CA ILE A 76 11.28 2.23 -7.81
C ILE A 76 11.58 0.93 -8.58
N SER A 77 11.33 -0.23 -7.97
CA SER A 77 11.68 -1.53 -8.55
C SER A 77 10.70 -2.03 -9.60
N LEU A 78 9.39 -1.82 -9.38
CA LEU A 78 8.33 -2.41 -10.20
C LEU A 78 7.60 -1.37 -11.06
N GLY A 79 7.71 -0.09 -10.71
CA GLY A 79 6.88 0.97 -11.27
C GLY A 79 5.49 1.05 -10.61
N VAL A 80 4.81 2.17 -10.86
CA VAL A 80 3.57 2.53 -10.17
C VAL A 80 2.46 1.50 -10.35
N ALA A 81 2.25 1.03 -11.58
CA ALA A 81 1.11 0.15 -11.90
C ALA A 81 1.20 -1.20 -11.16
N GLU A 82 2.38 -1.82 -11.14
CA GLU A 82 2.56 -3.10 -10.45
C GLU A 82 2.59 -2.89 -8.92
N ALA A 83 3.15 -1.77 -8.43
CA ALA A 83 3.10 -1.43 -7.01
C ALA A 83 1.66 -1.20 -6.51
N GLU A 84 0.78 -0.56 -7.31
CA GLU A 84 -0.64 -0.41 -6.99
C GLU A 84 -1.32 -1.78 -6.84
N LYS A 85 -1.06 -2.70 -7.77
CA LYS A 85 -1.60 -4.05 -7.76
C LYS A 85 -1.14 -4.84 -6.53
N GLU A 86 0.16 -4.86 -6.26
CA GLU A 86 0.76 -5.57 -5.12
C GLU A 86 0.19 -5.06 -3.77
N VAL A 87 0.11 -3.73 -3.60
CA VAL A 87 -0.48 -3.14 -2.39
C VAL A 87 -1.97 -3.47 -2.26
N GLY A 88 -2.71 -3.50 -3.38
CA GLY A 88 -4.09 -3.96 -3.43
C GLY A 88 -4.26 -5.43 -3.03
N GLU A 89 -3.41 -6.33 -3.55
CA GLU A 89 -3.43 -7.76 -3.25
C GLU A 89 -3.08 -8.04 -1.79
N GLN A 90 -2.04 -7.40 -1.24
CA GLN A 90 -1.69 -7.50 0.19
C GLN A 90 -2.80 -7.01 1.12
N ARG A 91 -3.63 -6.07 0.67
CA ARG A 91 -4.83 -5.66 1.42
C ARG A 91 -5.90 -6.74 1.38
N ILE A 92 -6.18 -7.31 0.20
CA ILE A 92 -7.16 -8.38 0.04
C ILE A 92 -6.78 -9.57 0.92
N GLU A 93 -5.50 -9.94 0.96
CA GLU A 93 -5.04 -11.06 1.79
C GLU A 93 -5.17 -10.73 3.28
N ARG A 94 -4.72 -9.55 3.74
CA ARG A 94 -4.94 -9.11 5.14
C ARG A 94 -6.42 -8.98 5.52
N PHE A 95 -7.29 -8.68 4.57
CA PHE A 95 -8.74 -8.65 4.80
C PHE A 95 -9.30 -10.08 4.91
N ARG A 96 -8.86 -11.01 4.05
CA ARG A 96 -9.21 -12.44 4.13
C ARG A 96 -8.71 -13.08 5.42
N GLU A 97 -7.51 -12.76 5.87
CA GLU A 97 -6.95 -13.23 7.14
C GLU A 97 -7.78 -12.73 8.33
N ARG A 98 -8.08 -11.42 8.39
CA ARG A 98 -8.97 -10.87 9.42
C ARG A 98 -10.36 -11.51 9.38
N TRP A 99 -10.92 -11.75 8.20
CA TRP A 99 -12.21 -12.43 8.06
C TRP A 99 -12.16 -13.88 8.53
N LYS A 100 -11.09 -14.62 8.25
CA LYS A 100 -10.87 -15.99 8.76
C LYS A 100 -10.70 -16.01 10.28
N GLU A 101 -10.08 -14.99 10.87
CA GLU A 101 -9.93 -14.86 12.32
C GLU A 101 -11.22 -14.40 13.03
N GLU A 102 -12.03 -13.55 12.40
CA GLU A 102 -13.32 -13.08 12.93
C GLU A 102 -14.46 -14.10 12.70
N SER A 103 -14.33 -14.97 11.71
CA SER A 103 -15.23 -16.09 11.41
C SER A 103 -14.62 -17.41 11.93
N PRO A 104 -14.64 -17.73 13.24
CA PRO A 104 -15.89 -18.00 13.97
C PRO A 104 -15.78 -17.73 15.50
N LYS A 105 -16.14 -16.54 15.98
CA LYS A 105 -16.42 -16.34 17.44
C LYS A 105 -17.78 -15.76 17.77
N LYS A 106 -18.60 -15.43 16.76
CA LYS A 106 -20.01 -15.12 16.94
C LYS A 106 -20.82 -16.13 16.13
N HIS A 107 -21.83 -16.71 16.77
CA HIS A 107 -22.66 -17.83 16.28
C HIS A 107 -22.10 -19.22 16.57
N GLY A 108 -22.10 -19.55 17.86
CA GLY A 108 -22.51 -20.88 18.26
C GLY A 108 -23.94 -21.13 17.77
N LYS A 109 -24.07 -21.81 16.64
CA LYS A 109 -25.03 -22.90 16.42
C LYS A 109 -24.63 -23.62 15.13
N LYS A 110 -24.46 -24.92 15.27
CA LYS A 110 -24.01 -25.86 14.25
C LYS A 110 -24.91 -25.79 13.01
N GLY A 111 -24.27 -25.86 11.85
CA GLY A 111 -24.91 -26.15 10.58
C GLY A 111 -25.55 -24.92 9.98
N ASP A 112 -24.76 -24.16 9.24
CA ASP A 112 -25.10 -23.84 7.86
C ASP A 112 -23.88 -23.19 7.20
N MET A 113 -23.30 -23.92 6.23
CA MET A 113 -22.41 -23.32 5.25
C MET A 113 -23.28 -22.51 4.31
N TYR A 114 -23.42 -21.20 4.52
CA TYR A 114 -24.01 -20.34 3.53
C TYR A 114 -22.92 -19.68 2.69
N GLN A 115 -22.74 -20.26 1.49
CA GLN A 115 -22.52 -19.48 0.28
C GLN A 115 -23.67 -18.49 0.19
N ASP A 116 -23.46 -17.24 0.59
CA ASP A 116 -24.45 -16.20 0.33
C ASP A 116 -23.96 -15.29 -0.80
N GLU A 117 -24.20 -15.75 -2.02
CA GLU A 117 -23.97 -15.00 -3.27
C GLU A 117 -24.84 -13.73 -3.36
N THR A 118 -25.67 -13.44 -2.35
CA THR A 118 -26.50 -12.24 -2.27
C THR A 118 -25.88 -11.12 -1.43
N ASP A 119 -24.70 -11.33 -0.81
CA ASP A 119 -24.02 -10.26 -0.09
C ASP A 119 -23.57 -9.14 -1.06
N PRO A 120 -24.07 -7.89 -0.91
CA PRO A 120 -23.73 -6.79 -1.80
C PRO A 120 -22.24 -6.48 -1.86
N SER A 121 -21.49 -6.78 -0.79
CA SER A 121 -20.05 -6.58 -0.74
C SER A 121 -19.28 -7.63 -1.55
N TRP A 122 -19.80 -8.85 -1.64
CA TRP A 122 -19.23 -9.93 -2.45
C TRP A 122 -19.52 -9.71 -3.94
N GLN A 123 -20.76 -9.32 -4.29
CA GLN A 123 -21.13 -8.97 -5.66
C GLN A 123 -20.32 -7.78 -6.20
N ASN A 124 -20.04 -6.76 -5.37
CA ASN A 124 -19.19 -5.64 -5.79
C ASN A 124 -17.72 -6.04 -5.99
N ALA A 125 -17.20 -6.95 -5.16
CA ALA A 125 -15.84 -7.46 -5.28
C ALA A 125 -15.65 -8.34 -6.52
N VAL A 126 -16.68 -9.09 -6.94
CA VAL A 126 -16.67 -9.87 -8.19
C VAL A 126 -16.79 -8.96 -9.41
N ARG A 127 -17.68 -7.97 -9.37
CA ARG A 127 -17.87 -7.02 -10.49
C ARG A 127 -16.60 -6.24 -10.83
N LEU A 128 -15.82 -5.84 -9.83
CA LEU A 128 -14.53 -5.16 -10.01
C LEU A 128 -13.43 -6.06 -10.60
N ARG A 129 -13.67 -7.36 -10.78
CA ARG A 129 -12.73 -8.33 -11.34
C ARG A 129 -12.98 -8.63 -12.82
N GLU A 130 -14.13 -8.23 -13.35
CA GLU A 130 -14.55 -8.46 -14.74
C GLU A 130 -14.49 -7.19 -15.61
N GLU A 131 -14.11 -6.04 -15.02
CA GLU A 131 -13.75 -4.79 -15.70
C GLU A 131 -12.22 -4.62 -15.78
#